data_AF-A0A948F4L4-F1
#
_entry.id   AF-A0A948F4L4-F1
#
_cell.length_a   1.000
_cell.length_b   1.000
_cell.length_c   1.000
_cell.angle_alpha   90.00
_cell.angle_beta   90.00
_cell.angle_gamma   90.00
#
_symmetry.space_group_name_H-M   'P 1'
#
loop_
_entity.id
_entity.type
_entity.pdbx_description
1 polymer ?
#
loop_
_entity_poly.entity_id
_entity_poly.type
_entity_poly.pdbx_seq_one_letter_code
_entity_poly.pdbx_strand_id
1 'polypeptide(L)'
;MKRLFISILMAVWMFSLTGCESDYSNNFRLTFENASRFTVQVIPLTTEWGGFSVAPGEIVKLDDIRDVDYRFEPADNVQEGSASTERYIIFVDAAPE
;
A
#
# COMPACT_ATOMS: atom_id res chain seq x y z
N MET A 1 59.72 7.39 14.81
CA MET A 1 59.25 5.98 14.71
C MET A 1 57.74 6.03 14.51
N LYS A 2 57.25 6.20 13.28
CA LYS A 2 57.02 5.17 12.23
C LYS A 2 56.11 4.04 12.72
N ARG A 3 54.90 4.02 12.14
CA ARG A 3 53.99 2.89 11.95
C ARG A 3 53.12 2.51 13.15
N LEU A 4 51.95 3.12 13.28
CA LEU A 4 50.84 2.58 14.09
C LEU A 4 49.46 3.13 13.66
N PHE A 5 49.28 3.40 12.36
CA PHE A 5 48.01 3.90 11.79
C PHE A 5 47.41 2.97 10.72
N ILE A 6 47.79 1.70 10.69
CA ILE A 6 47.30 0.71 9.72
C ILE A 6 46.77 -0.51 10.46
N SER A 7 45.68 -0.34 11.22
CA SER A 7 44.92 -1.51 11.73
C SER A 7 43.43 -1.25 11.91
N ILE A 8 42.95 -0.01 11.73
CA ILE A 8 41.52 0.32 11.85
C ILE A 8 40.91 0.37 10.45
N LEU A 9 41.04 -0.71 9.68
CA LEU A 9 40.35 -0.83 8.38
C LEU A 9 39.93 -2.28 8.04
N MET A 10 39.86 -3.15 9.07
CA MET A 10 39.36 -4.53 8.96
C MET A 10 38.34 -4.85 10.07
N ALA A 11 37.47 -3.90 10.41
CA ALA A 11 36.30 -4.14 11.27
C ALA A 11 34.98 -3.78 10.56
N VAL A 12 35.04 -3.53 9.26
CA VAL A 12 33.88 -3.51 8.38
C VAL A 12 34.07 -4.79 7.57
N TRP A 13 33.31 -5.86 7.85
CA TRP A 13 32.96 -6.92 6.89
C TRP A 13 32.26 -8.17 7.47
N MET A 14 32.01 -8.31 8.78
CA MET A 14 31.45 -9.60 9.28
C MET A 14 30.35 -9.55 10.35
N PHE A 15 29.56 -8.48 10.48
CA PHE A 15 28.31 -8.52 11.25
C PHE A 15 27.37 -7.45 10.69
N SER A 16 26.59 -7.73 9.65
CA SER A 16 25.15 -7.95 9.84
C SER A 16 24.51 -8.48 8.54
N LEU A 17 25.02 -9.62 8.05
CA LEU A 17 24.29 -10.52 7.14
C LEU A 17 23.31 -11.42 7.94
N THR A 18 22.67 -10.88 8.97
CA THR A 18 21.53 -11.49 9.66
C THR A 18 20.28 -10.70 9.27
N GLY A 19 19.90 -10.89 8.01
CA GLY A 19 18.58 -10.58 7.48
C GLY A 19 18.10 -11.77 6.64
N CYS A 20 18.44 -12.99 7.07
CA CYS A 20 17.71 -14.18 6.64
C CYS A 20 16.59 -14.39 7.66
N GLU A 21 15.41 -13.83 7.38
CA GLU A 21 14.17 -14.47 7.76
C GLU A 21 13.16 -14.29 6.62
N SER A 22 12.99 -15.41 5.89
CA SER A 22 11.79 -15.89 5.18
C SER A 22 11.02 -14.87 4.32
N ASP A 23 11.07 -14.95 2.98
CA ASP A 23 10.27 -15.92 2.20
C ASP A 23 8.84 -16.06 2.76
N TYR A 24 7.83 -15.70 1.94
CA TYR A 24 6.38 -15.71 2.22
C TYR A 24 5.81 -14.61 3.12
N SER A 25 5.74 -13.38 2.61
CA SER A 25 4.58 -12.53 2.98
C SER A 25 3.64 -12.53 1.79
N ASN A 26 2.63 -13.41 1.83
CA ASN A 26 1.42 -13.23 1.02
C ASN A 26 1.03 -11.76 1.18
N ASN A 27 1.14 -10.98 0.11
CA ASN A 27 1.13 -9.53 0.16
C ASN A 27 -0.33 -9.06 0.40
N PHE A 28 -0.80 -9.19 1.64
CA PHE A 28 -2.12 -8.78 2.12
C PHE A 28 -2.26 -7.26 2.23
N ARG A 29 -1.36 -6.51 1.57
CA ARG A 29 -1.45 -5.06 1.46
C ARG A 29 -2.51 -4.71 0.42
N LEU A 30 -3.49 -3.94 0.85
CA LEU A 30 -4.55 -3.38 0.01
C LEU A 30 -4.36 -1.87 -0.06
N THR A 31 -4.40 -1.31 -1.26
CA THR A 31 -4.19 0.12 -1.45
C THR A 31 -5.35 0.73 -2.23
N PHE A 32 -5.85 1.86 -1.74
CA PHE A 32 -6.86 2.68 -2.38
C PHE A 32 -6.26 4.03 -2.73
N GLU A 33 -6.35 4.42 -3.99
CA GLU A 33 -5.95 5.74 -4.49
C GLU A 33 -7.17 6.43 -5.07
N ASN A 34 -7.38 7.69 -4.72
CA ASN A 34 -8.46 8.47 -5.30
C ASN A 34 -7.92 9.52 -6.27
N ALA A 35 -8.01 9.21 -7.55
CA ALA A 35 -7.70 10.14 -8.65
C ALA A 35 -8.96 10.88 -9.16
N SER A 36 -10.13 10.64 -8.56
CA SER A 36 -11.37 11.36 -8.85
C SER A 36 -11.40 12.73 -8.15
N ARG A 37 -12.32 13.59 -8.57
CA ARG A 37 -12.58 14.89 -7.91
C ARG A 37 -13.50 14.80 -6.69
N PHE A 38 -14.07 13.62 -6.42
CA PHE A 38 -15.04 13.40 -5.34
C PHE A 38 -14.35 12.75 -4.14
N THR A 39 -14.80 13.03 -2.93
CA THR A 39 -14.42 12.21 -1.78
C THR A 39 -15.13 10.87 -1.91
N VAL A 40 -14.37 9.79 -1.87
CA VAL A 40 -14.90 8.42 -2.01
C VAL A 40 -15.02 7.80 -0.63
N GLN A 41 -16.21 7.33 -0.28
CA GLN A 41 -16.39 6.51 0.91
C GLN A 41 -16.22 5.03 0.53
N VAL A 42 -15.27 4.36 1.17
CA VAL A 42 -15.04 2.91 1.03
C VAL A 42 -15.72 2.21 2.20
N ILE A 43 -16.64 1.30 1.86
CA ILE A 43 -17.48 0.59 2.83
C ILE A 43 -17.18 -0.90 2.69
N PRO A 44 -16.44 -1.51 3.63
CA PRO A 44 -16.14 -2.92 3.59
C PRO A 44 -17.40 -3.75 3.72
N LEU A 45 -17.43 -4.88 3.03
CA LEU A 45 -18.49 -5.89 3.16
C LEU A 45 -18.06 -7.04 4.09
N THR A 46 -16.81 -6.99 4.58
CA THR A 46 -16.23 -7.92 5.56
C THR A 46 -16.01 -7.22 6.90
N THR A 47 -15.69 -7.99 7.95
CA THR A 47 -15.39 -7.46 9.29
C THR A 47 -13.90 -7.30 9.56
N GLU A 48 -13.03 -7.55 8.58
CA GLU A 48 -11.57 -7.50 8.77
C GLU A 48 -11.04 -6.07 8.94
N TRP A 49 -11.76 -5.08 8.41
CA TRP A 49 -11.39 -3.67 8.45
C TRP A 49 -12.61 -2.76 8.50
N GLY A 50 -12.41 -1.51 8.94
CA GLY A 50 -13.47 -0.51 9.04
C GLY A 50 -13.56 0.37 7.78
N GLY A 51 -14.76 0.89 7.50
CA GLY A 51 -14.94 1.85 6.41
C GLY A 51 -14.22 3.17 6.66
N PHE A 52 -13.81 3.83 5.59
CA PHE A 52 -13.10 5.12 5.62
C PHE A 52 -13.44 5.94 4.39
N SER A 53 -13.03 7.20 4.41
CA SER A 53 -13.11 8.10 3.25
C SER A 53 -11.73 8.31 2.66
N VAL A 54 -11.66 8.43 1.34
CA VAL A 54 -10.45 8.77 0.58
C VAL A 54 -10.73 10.10 -0.12
N ALA A 55 -10.08 11.18 0.30
CA ALA A 55 -10.21 12.49 -0.30
C ALA A 55 -9.58 12.53 -1.72
N PRO A 56 -9.93 13.51 -2.57
CA PRO A 56 -9.29 13.67 -3.88
C PRO A 56 -7.76 13.78 -3.75
N GLY A 57 -7.04 12.94 -4.47
CA GLY A 57 -5.58 12.82 -4.45
C GLY A 57 -5.00 12.02 -3.27
N GLU A 58 -5.84 11.49 -2.38
CA GLU A 58 -5.39 10.71 -1.22
C GLU A 58 -5.11 9.24 -1.59
N ILE A 59 -4.13 8.66 -0.90
CA ILE A 59 -3.79 7.24 -0.97
C ILE A 59 -3.88 6.65 0.43
N VAL A 60 -4.75 5.65 0.60
CA VAL A 60 -4.90 4.88 1.83
C VAL A 60 -4.31 3.48 1.61
N LYS A 61 -3.49 3.02 2.56
CA LYS A 61 -2.89 1.68 2.54
C LYS A 61 -3.30 0.93 3.79
N LEU A 62 -3.78 -0.29 3.61
CA LEU A 62 -4.12 -1.23 4.67
C LEU A 62 -3.19 -2.43 4.55
N ASP A 63 -2.74 -2.94 5.68
CA ASP A 63 -1.93 -4.15 5.77
C ASP A 63 -2.77 -5.28 6.39
N ASP A 64 -2.36 -6.53 6.13
CA ASP A 64 -2.99 -7.74 6.69
C ASP A 64 -4.49 -7.94 6.35
N ILE A 65 -4.92 -7.49 5.17
CA ILE A 65 -6.28 -7.71 4.65
C ILE A 65 -6.33 -9.03 3.87
N ARG A 66 -7.21 -9.96 4.20
CA ARG A 66 -7.31 -11.24 3.46
C ARG A 66 -8.37 -11.15 2.38
N ASP A 67 -9.56 -10.72 2.77
CA ASP A 67 -10.75 -10.62 1.93
C ASP A 67 -10.95 -9.18 1.45
N VAL A 68 -10.90 -8.99 0.13
CA VAL A 68 -11.07 -7.69 -0.53
C VAL A 68 -12.48 -7.58 -1.09
N ASP A 69 -13.46 -7.41 -0.20
CA ASP A 69 -14.85 -7.12 -0.59
C ASP A 69 -15.29 -5.78 -0.01
N TYR A 70 -15.68 -4.86 -0.89
CA TYR A 70 -16.16 -3.54 -0.53
C TYR A 70 -17.16 -3.02 -1.56
N ARG A 71 -17.87 -1.96 -1.17
CA ARG A 71 -18.57 -1.06 -2.09
C ARG A 71 -18.05 0.36 -1.84
N PHE A 72 -18.28 1.25 -2.80
CA PHE A 72 -17.86 2.64 -2.68
C PHE A 72 -18.98 3.60 -3.08
N GLU A 73 -18.93 4.81 -2.53
CA GLU A 73 -19.88 5.90 -2.84
C GLU A 73 -19.11 7.21 -3.09
N PRO A 74 -19.57 8.09 -4.01
CA PRO A 74 -20.79 7.97 -4.84
C PRO A 74 -20.58 7.13 -6.12
N ALA A 75 -21.31 6.02 -6.26
CA ALA A 75 -21.16 5.08 -7.38
C ALA A 75 -21.60 5.66 -8.75
N ASP A 76 -22.46 6.69 -8.76
CA ASP A 76 -22.92 7.33 -10.00
C ASP A 76 -21.92 8.35 -10.57
N ASN A 77 -20.90 8.73 -9.79
CA ASN A 77 -19.93 9.77 -10.18
C ASN A 77 -18.49 9.29 -10.16
N VAL A 78 -18.23 8.15 -9.53
CA VAL A 78 -16.93 7.55 -9.39
C VAL A 78 -17.01 6.12 -9.90
N GLN A 79 -15.94 5.64 -10.50
CA GLN A 79 -15.77 4.25 -10.88
C GLN A 79 -14.35 3.80 -10.56
N GLU A 80 -14.12 2.49 -10.60
CA GLU A 80 -12.77 1.95 -10.56
C GLU A 80 -12.05 2.19 -11.90
N GLY A 81 -10.79 2.57 -11.83
CA GLY A 81 -9.94 2.79 -12.99
C GLY A 81 -9.57 1.48 -13.70
N SER A 82 -9.27 1.58 -15.00
CA SER A 82 -8.82 0.42 -15.80
C SER A 82 -7.52 -0.23 -15.32
N ALA A 83 -6.70 0.51 -14.55
CA ALA A 83 -5.48 0.02 -13.94
C ALA A 83 -5.69 -0.57 -12.53
N SER A 84 -6.93 -0.61 -12.04
CA SER A 84 -7.25 -1.30 -10.80
C SER A 84 -6.95 -2.79 -10.91
N THR A 85 -6.49 -3.35 -9.81
CA THR A 85 -6.27 -4.78 -9.61
C THR A 85 -6.96 -5.20 -8.31
N GLU A 86 -6.99 -6.48 -8.00
CA GLU A 86 -7.56 -6.98 -6.74
C GLU A 86 -6.96 -6.31 -5.48
N ARG A 87 -5.71 -5.85 -5.52
CA ARG A 87 -4.99 -5.32 -4.33
C ARG A 87 -4.58 -3.85 -4.46
N TYR A 88 -4.84 -3.23 -5.61
CA TYR A 88 -4.55 -1.83 -5.89
C TYR A 88 -5.73 -1.21 -6.63
N ILE A 89 -6.53 -0.44 -5.91
CA ILE A 89 -7.81 0.09 -6.35
C ILE A 89 -7.62 1.58 -6.61
N ILE A 90 -7.91 2.01 -7.82
CA ILE A 90 -7.85 3.42 -8.20
C ILE A 90 -9.27 3.89 -8.48
N PHE A 91 -9.72 4.94 -7.78
CA PHE A 91 -10.99 5.60 -8.07
C PHE A 91 -10.77 6.75 -9.05
N VAL A 92 -11.59 6.83 -10.09
CA VAL A 92 -11.56 7.89 -11.11
C VAL A 92 -12.97 8.43 -11.33
N ASP A 93 -13.08 9.63 -11.92
CA ASP A 93 -14.36 10.17 -12.35
C ASP A 93 -15.04 9.20 -13.33
N ALA A 94 -16.34 8.94 -13.11
CA ALA A 94 -17.15 8.19 -14.07
C ALA A 94 -17.24 8.98 -15.39
N ALA A 95 -17.28 8.25 -16.51
CA ALA A 95 -17.47 8.87 -17.81
C ALA A 95 -18.85 9.57 -17.85
N PRO A 96 -18.96 10.76 -18.47
CA PRO A 96 -20.27 11.34 -18.73
C PRO A 96 -21.07 10.41 -19.64
N GLU A 97 -22.34 10.15 -19.28
CA GLU A 97 -23.29 9.38 -20.11
C GLU A 97 -23.56 10.05 -21.47
#